data_AF-A0A7G7BJB3-F1
#
_entry.id   AF-A0A7G7BJB3-F1
#
_cell.length_a   1.000
_cell.length_b   1.000
_cell.length_c   1.000
_cell.angle_alpha   90.00
_cell.angle_beta   90.00
_cell.angle_gamma   90.00
#
_symmetry.space_group_name_H-M   'P 1'
#
loop_
_entity.id
_entity.type
_entity.pdbx_description
1 polymer ?
#
loop_
_entity_poly.entity_id
_entity_poly.type
_entity_poly.pdbx_seq_one_letter_code
_entity_poly.pdbx_strand_id
1 'polypeptide(L)'
;MPGIIEKWSALDYALRTVRLINADQFWTDSLSREDLTGEEIGELAQFANSEILDPWLHLSDGEVVKPVQDFVATRTEVALRTISRISLERVNPIEQLPSSVGALVEDRHREAEVLTDKIKSLQGGNWQPGDLTPSNVCHLLIVASATAASLDRYDLAAYILTLHASLGCDGF
;
A
#
# COMPACT_ATOMS: atom_id res chain seq x y z
N MET A 1 -7.61 -25.04 -6.81
CA MET A 1 -8.56 -23.91 -6.92
C MET A 1 -8.65 -23.29 -5.54
N PRO A 2 -8.30 -22.01 -5.35
CA PRO A 2 -8.22 -21.42 -4.02
C PRO A 2 -9.60 -21.34 -3.35
N GLY A 3 -9.59 -21.52 -2.02
CA GLY A 3 -10.77 -21.52 -1.17
C GLY A 3 -11.42 -20.14 -1.06
N ILE A 4 -12.65 -20.10 -0.56
CA ILE A 4 -13.39 -18.84 -0.36
C ILE A 4 -12.62 -17.91 0.59
N ILE A 5 -12.05 -18.46 1.67
CA ILE A 5 -11.29 -17.70 2.68
C ILE A 5 -10.06 -17.01 2.06
N GLU A 6 -9.29 -17.72 1.24
CA GLU A 6 -8.09 -17.17 0.57
C GLU A 6 -8.46 -16.00 -0.35
N LYS A 7 -9.58 -16.11 -1.08
CA LYS A 7 -10.07 -15.03 -1.93
C LYS A 7 -10.52 -13.80 -1.14
N TRP A 8 -11.15 -13.99 0.01
CA TRP A 8 -11.53 -12.89 0.90
C TRP A 8 -10.31 -12.19 1.48
N SER A 9 -9.32 -12.96 1.94
CA SER A 9 -8.06 -12.42 2.44
C SER A 9 -7.32 -11.60 1.37
N ALA A 10 -7.22 -12.13 0.14
CA ALA A 10 -6.63 -11.43 -0.99
C ALA A 10 -7.40 -10.13 -1.34
N LEU A 11 -8.73 -10.17 -1.33
CA LEU A 11 -9.54 -8.98 -1.60
C LEU A 11 -9.37 -7.93 -0.49
N ASP A 12 -9.38 -8.36 0.77
CA ASP A 12 -9.17 -7.49 1.93
C ASP A 12 -7.80 -6.82 1.88
N TYR A 13 -6.74 -7.56 1.51
CA TYR A 13 -5.40 -7.01 1.31
C TYR A 13 -5.39 -5.86 0.29
N ALA A 14 -5.98 -6.08 -0.90
CA ALA A 14 -6.01 -5.06 -1.94
C ALA A 14 -6.80 -3.82 -1.51
N LEU A 15 -7.93 -4.00 -0.83
CA LEU A 15 -8.76 -2.88 -0.35
C LEU A 15 -8.10 -2.12 0.80
N ARG A 16 -7.46 -2.81 1.75
CA ARG A 16 -6.69 -2.19 2.84
C ARG A 16 -5.51 -1.40 2.31
N THR A 17 -4.83 -1.89 1.28
CA THR A 17 -3.75 -1.16 0.62
C THR A 17 -4.26 0.18 0.08
N VAL A 18 -5.37 0.18 -0.67
CA VAL A 18 -5.96 1.43 -1.17
C VAL A 18 -6.33 2.38 -0.02
N ARG A 19 -6.89 1.86 1.08
CA ARG A 19 -7.23 2.66 2.25
C ARG A 19 -6.00 3.30 2.90
N LEU A 20 -4.91 2.52 3.07
CA LEU A 20 -3.65 3.01 3.60
C LEU A 20 -3.08 4.14 2.74
N ILE A 21 -3.02 3.97 1.42
CA ILE A 21 -2.49 5.02 0.53
C ILE A 21 -3.34 6.28 0.58
N ASN A 22 -4.67 6.15 0.62
CA ASN A 22 -5.56 7.32 0.77
C ASN A 22 -5.41 7.99 2.14
N ALA A 23 -5.22 7.22 3.22
CA ALA A 23 -5.01 7.74 4.57
C ALA A 23 -3.66 8.48 4.66
N ASP A 24 -2.62 7.94 4.06
CA ASP A 24 -1.29 8.54 3.96
C ASP A 24 -1.32 9.87 3.19
N GLN A 25 -1.99 9.91 2.03
CA GLN A 25 -2.22 11.15 1.27
C GLN A 25 -2.99 12.19 2.09
N PHE A 26 -4.09 11.79 2.72
CA PHE A 26 -4.87 12.69 3.57
C PHE A 26 -4.04 13.28 4.73
N TRP A 27 -3.24 12.44 5.37
CA TRP A 27 -2.39 12.85 6.47
C TRP A 27 -1.29 13.81 6.01
N THR A 28 -0.67 13.52 4.87
CA THR A 28 0.32 14.36 4.19
C THR A 28 -0.24 15.73 3.86
N ASP A 29 -1.39 15.77 3.17
CA ASP A 29 -2.06 17.00 2.77
C ASP A 29 -2.47 17.81 3.99
N SER A 30 -2.99 17.14 5.03
CA SER A 30 -3.37 17.80 6.28
C SER A 30 -2.17 18.42 6.99
N LEU A 31 -1.06 17.67 7.09
CA LEU A 31 0.20 18.15 7.64
C LEU A 31 0.90 19.18 6.76
N SER A 32 0.47 19.43 5.52
CA SER A 32 1.05 20.51 4.70
C SER A 32 0.48 21.89 5.04
N ARG A 33 -0.61 21.95 5.81
CA ARG A 33 -1.28 23.18 6.22
C ARG A 33 -0.44 23.98 7.21
N GLU A 34 -0.25 25.27 6.93
CA GLU A 34 0.50 26.20 7.79
C GLU A 34 -0.26 26.63 9.06
N ASP A 35 -1.56 26.37 9.13
CA ASP A 35 -2.48 26.90 10.14
C ASP A 35 -2.92 25.90 11.22
N LEU A 36 -2.23 24.76 11.35
CA LEU A 36 -2.61 23.72 12.31
C LEU A 36 -2.39 24.15 13.77
N THR A 37 -3.42 23.94 14.57
CA THR A 37 -3.34 24.05 16.03
C THR A 37 -2.67 22.82 16.65
N GLY A 38 -2.19 22.95 17.88
CA GLY A 38 -1.59 21.82 18.61
C GLY A 38 -2.57 20.66 18.86
N GLU A 39 -3.88 20.95 18.98
CA GLU A 39 -4.93 19.94 19.11
C GLU A 39 -5.09 19.15 17.81
N GLU A 40 -5.21 19.83 16.67
CA GLU A 40 -5.27 19.20 15.34
C GLU A 40 -4.03 18.34 15.06
N ILE A 41 -2.84 18.79 15.46
CA ILE A 41 -1.60 17.99 15.33
C ILE A 41 -1.67 16.73 16.19
N GLY A 42 -2.21 16.82 17.40
CA GLY A 42 -2.42 15.68 18.28
C GLY A 42 -3.38 14.65 17.68
N GLU A 43 -4.47 15.11 17.07
CA GLU A 43 -5.43 14.26 16.35
C GLU A 43 -4.79 13.60 15.12
N LEU A 44 -4.02 14.34 14.32
CA LEU A 44 -3.31 13.81 13.17
C LEU A 44 -2.25 12.77 13.56
N ALA A 45 -1.62 12.93 14.73
CA ALA A 45 -0.69 11.92 15.25
C ALA A 45 -1.41 10.64 15.69
N GLN A 46 -2.59 10.74 16.30
CA GLN A 46 -3.42 9.58 16.64
C GLN A 46 -3.93 8.87 15.39
N PHE A 47 -4.40 9.63 14.41
CA PHE A 47 -4.82 9.12 13.10
C PHE A 47 -3.70 8.33 12.43
N ALA A 48 -2.48 8.88 12.35
CA ALA A 48 -1.35 8.19 11.74
C ALA A 48 -1.02 6.87 12.44
N ASN A 49 -1.21 6.79 13.76
CA ASN A 49 -0.97 5.55 14.48
C ASN A 49 -1.96 4.44 14.07
N SER A 50 -3.27 4.74 14.02
CA SER A 50 -4.30 3.72 13.73
C SER A 50 -4.56 3.48 12.24
N GLU A 51 -4.40 4.50 11.40
CA GLU A 51 -4.77 4.46 9.98
C GLU A 51 -3.57 4.33 9.04
N ILE A 52 -2.34 4.53 9.53
CA ILE A 52 -1.11 4.42 8.72
C ILE A 52 -0.16 3.35 9.28
N LEU A 53 0.34 3.53 10.50
CA LEU A 53 1.34 2.63 11.09
C LEU A 53 0.80 1.21 11.28
N ASP A 54 -0.37 1.06 11.91
CA ASP A 54 -0.98 -0.26 12.13
C ASP A 54 -1.28 -0.99 10.81
N PRO A 55 -1.91 -0.36 9.80
CA PRO A 55 -2.08 -0.98 8.48
C PRO A 55 -0.78 -1.28 7.75
N TRP A 56 0.24 -0.40 7.82
CA TRP A 56 1.57 -0.67 7.27
C TRP A 56 2.17 -1.94 7.87
N LEU A 57 2.20 -2.03 9.20
CA LEU A 57 2.77 -3.18 9.93
C LEU A 57 2.07 -4.49 9.59
N HIS A 58 0.76 -4.43 9.32
CA HIS A 58 -0.03 -5.58 8.91
C HIS A 58 0.21 -5.96 7.45
N LEU A 59 0.15 -5.01 6.51
CA LEU A 59 0.26 -5.26 5.07
C LEU A 59 1.68 -5.64 4.62
N SER A 60 2.70 -5.26 5.39
CA SER A 60 4.10 -5.63 5.18
C SER A 60 4.53 -6.88 5.96
N ASP A 61 3.68 -7.43 6.82
CA ASP A 61 3.98 -8.67 7.56
C ASP A 61 4.16 -9.83 6.58
N GLY A 62 5.28 -10.54 6.67
CA GLY A 62 5.59 -11.71 5.85
C GLY A 62 4.52 -12.81 5.94
N GLU A 63 3.87 -12.97 7.09
CA GLU A 63 2.78 -13.92 7.29
C GLU A 63 1.46 -13.49 6.60
N VAL A 64 1.37 -12.24 6.14
CA VAL A 64 0.23 -11.68 5.40
C VAL A 64 0.54 -11.58 3.91
N VAL A 65 1.67 -10.97 3.56
CA VAL A 65 1.99 -10.62 2.17
C VAL A 65 2.48 -11.84 1.34
N LYS A 66 3.16 -12.81 1.96
CA LYS A 66 3.60 -14.02 1.23
C LYS A 66 2.43 -14.94 0.84
N PRO A 67 1.43 -15.22 1.70
CA PRO A 67 0.22 -15.93 1.26
C PRO A 67 -0.52 -15.23 0.12
N VAL A 68 -0.49 -13.89 0.06
CA VAL A 68 -1.04 -13.13 -1.06
C VAL A 68 -0.24 -13.37 -2.33
N GLN A 69 1.10 -13.37 -2.26
CA GLN A 69 1.97 -13.73 -3.37
C GLN A 69 1.67 -15.15 -3.90
N ASP A 70 1.59 -16.13 -3.00
CA ASP A 70 1.27 -17.52 -3.33
C ASP A 70 -0.11 -17.63 -3.99
N PHE A 71 -1.09 -16.91 -3.47
CA PHE A 71 -2.42 -16.83 -4.06
C PHE A 71 -2.37 -16.33 -5.52
N VAL A 72 -1.65 -15.23 -5.78
CA VAL A 72 -1.49 -14.72 -7.16
C VAL A 72 -0.80 -15.75 -8.05
N ALA A 73 0.25 -16.42 -7.56
CA ALA A 73 0.98 -17.43 -8.31
C ALA A 73 0.08 -18.60 -8.76
N THR A 74 -0.90 -19.00 -7.95
CA THR A 74 -1.89 -20.03 -8.34
C THR A 74 -2.93 -19.55 -9.36
N ARG A 75 -2.96 -18.26 -9.65
CA ARG A 75 -3.95 -17.59 -10.52
C ARG A 75 -3.32 -16.69 -11.58
N THR A 76 -2.04 -16.89 -11.88
CA THR A 76 -1.26 -16.08 -12.83
C THR A 76 -1.96 -15.88 -14.17
N GLU A 77 -2.57 -16.92 -14.74
CA GLU A 77 -3.30 -16.80 -16.02
C GLU A 77 -4.51 -15.86 -15.95
N VAL A 78 -5.25 -15.89 -14.83
CA VAL A 78 -6.37 -14.97 -14.59
C VAL A 78 -5.84 -13.56 -14.46
N ALA A 79 -4.78 -13.39 -13.66
CA ALA A 79 -4.17 -12.10 -13.42
C ALA A 79 -3.64 -11.47 -14.72
N LEU A 80 -2.86 -12.21 -15.52
CA LEU A 80 -2.33 -11.75 -16.81
C LEU A 80 -3.43 -11.34 -17.80
N ARG A 81 -4.54 -12.09 -17.86
CA ARG A 81 -5.70 -11.73 -18.70
C ARG A 81 -6.38 -10.45 -18.22
N THR A 82 -6.44 -10.21 -16.91
CA THR A 82 -7.00 -8.98 -16.37
C THR A 82 -6.07 -7.79 -16.65
N ILE A 83 -4.77 -7.96 -16.43
CA ILE A 83 -3.76 -6.92 -16.66
C ILE A 83 -3.66 -6.54 -18.14
N SER A 84 -3.71 -7.50 -19.06
CA SER A 84 -3.64 -7.22 -20.51
C SER A 84 -4.78 -6.36 -21.04
N ARG A 85 -5.89 -6.24 -20.28
CA ARG A 85 -7.01 -5.36 -20.61
C ARG A 85 -6.81 -3.93 -20.11
N ILE A 86 -5.86 -3.70 -19.21
CA ILE A 86 -5.56 -2.40 -18.63
C ILE A 86 -4.47 -1.75 -19.48
N SER A 87 -4.80 -0.69 -20.22
CA SER A 87 -3.86 -0.01 -21.14
C SER A 87 -2.87 0.90 -20.41
N LEU A 88 -2.04 0.30 -19.55
CA LEU A 88 -0.89 0.96 -18.92
C LEU A 88 0.37 0.17 -19.32
N GLU A 89 0.94 0.52 -20.47
CA GLU A 89 1.97 -0.26 -21.19
C GLU A 89 3.31 -0.43 -20.45
N ARG A 90 3.48 0.15 -19.25
CA ARG A 90 4.79 0.31 -18.61
C ARG A 90 5.04 -0.59 -17.40
N VAL A 91 3.99 -1.09 -16.74
CA VAL A 91 4.12 -1.81 -15.46
C VAL A 91 3.40 -3.14 -15.55
N ASN A 92 4.14 -4.24 -15.39
CA ASN A 92 3.57 -5.57 -15.22
C ASN A 92 3.63 -5.98 -13.74
N PRO A 93 2.54 -5.79 -12.96
CA PRO A 93 2.57 -6.07 -11.53
C PRO A 93 2.77 -7.56 -11.21
N ILE A 94 2.51 -8.46 -12.16
CA ILE A 94 2.73 -9.90 -11.96
C ILE A 94 4.22 -10.24 -11.98
N GLU A 95 5.00 -9.60 -12.86
CA GLU A 95 6.44 -9.80 -12.94
C GLU A 95 7.17 -9.15 -11.76
N GLN A 96 6.71 -7.97 -11.31
CA GLN A 96 7.29 -7.23 -10.20
C GLN A 96 6.83 -7.70 -8.80
N LEU A 97 5.87 -8.63 -8.74
CA LEU A 97 5.30 -9.09 -7.47
C LEU A 97 6.37 -9.66 -6.52
N PRO A 98 7.27 -10.58 -6.93
CA PRO A 98 8.22 -11.17 -5.99
C PRO A 98 9.21 -10.16 -5.40
N SER A 99 9.71 -9.22 -6.21
CA SER A 99 10.62 -8.17 -5.74
C SER A 99 9.89 -7.22 -4.78
N SER A 100 8.66 -6.84 -5.11
CA SER A 100 7.85 -5.95 -4.25
C SER A 100 7.51 -6.60 -2.91
N VAL A 101 7.16 -7.88 -2.90
CA VAL A 101 6.93 -8.62 -1.65
C VAL A 101 8.21 -8.69 -0.82
N GLY A 102 9.36 -8.97 -1.45
CA GLY A 102 10.66 -8.98 -0.79
C GLY A 102 10.99 -7.65 -0.13
N ALA A 103 10.85 -6.55 -0.87
CA ALA A 103 11.11 -5.20 -0.39
C ALA A 103 10.20 -4.81 0.78
N LEU A 104 8.89 -5.09 0.72
CA LEU A 104 7.97 -4.78 1.82
C LEU A 104 8.34 -5.50 3.12
N VAL A 105 8.74 -6.77 3.03
CA VAL A 105 9.14 -7.55 4.21
C VAL A 105 10.47 -7.03 4.77
N GLU A 106 11.42 -6.65 3.92
CA GLU A 106 12.73 -6.12 4.32
C GLU A 106 12.60 -4.74 4.97
N ASP A 107 11.84 -3.83 4.35
CA ASP A 107 11.70 -2.44 4.80
C ASP A 107 10.69 -2.26 5.94
N ARG A 108 9.89 -3.29 6.25
CA ARG A 108 8.83 -3.27 7.29
C ARG A 108 9.26 -2.56 8.57
N HIS A 109 10.35 -3.01 9.18
CA HIS A 109 10.79 -2.51 10.48
C HIS A 109 11.38 -1.10 10.37
N ARG A 110 12.17 -0.84 9.33
CA ARG A 110 12.76 0.47 9.10
C ARG A 110 11.70 1.54 8.90
N GLU A 111 10.72 1.27 8.05
CA GLU A 111 9.61 2.18 7.79
C GLU A 111 8.75 2.39 9.04
N ALA A 112 8.48 1.33 9.80
CA ALA A 112 7.73 1.43 11.06
C ALA A 112 8.44 2.29 12.11
N GLU A 113 9.77 2.19 12.21
CA GLU A 113 10.58 3.05 13.08
C GLU A 113 10.49 4.52 12.64
N VAL A 114 10.64 4.80 11.35
CA VAL A 114 10.49 6.16 10.78
C VAL A 114 9.10 6.74 11.09
N LEU A 115 8.04 5.98 10.83
CA LEU A 115 6.66 6.39 11.14
C LEU A 115 6.46 6.62 12.64
N THR A 116 6.98 5.73 13.49
CA THR A 116 6.85 5.83 14.95
C THR A 116 7.54 7.08 15.49
N ASP A 117 8.76 7.35 15.05
CA ASP A 117 9.51 8.53 15.47
C ASP A 117 8.85 9.81 15.00
N LYS A 118 8.27 9.79 13.79
CA LYS A 118 7.49 10.91 13.29
C LYS A 118 6.21 11.14 14.11
N ILE A 119 5.46 10.10 14.44
CA ILE A 119 4.25 10.19 15.28
C ILE A 119 4.61 10.80 16.65
N LYS A 120 5.70 10.34 17.28
CA LYS A 120 6.20 10.91 18.54
C LYS A 120 6.62 12.37 18.40
N SER A 121 7.27 12.72 17.29
CA SER A 121 7.68 14.10 16.98
C SER A 121 6.47 15.04 16.90
N LEU A 122 5.41 14.62 16.20
CA LEU A 122 4.15 15.37 16.11
C LEU A 122 3.48 15.51 17.49
N GLN A 123 3.45 14.45 18.29
CA GLN A 123 2.95 14.52 19.68
C GLN A 123 3.77 15.48 20.56
N GLY A 124 5.05 15.68 20.23
CA GLY A 124 5.93 16.67 20.86
C GLY A 124 5.81 18.09 20.31
N GLY A 125 4.92 18.34 19.33
CA GLY A 125 4.72 19.65 18.71
C GLY A 125 5.74 20.02 17.62
N ASN A 126 6.57 19.07 17.19
CA ASN A 126 7.54 19.28 16.11
C ASN A 126 6.92 18.91 14.77
N TRP A 127 6.79 19.89 13.90
CA TRP A 127 6.12 19.73 12.62
C TRP A 127 7.09 19.33 11.51
N GLN A 128 6.85 18.16 10.91
CA GLN A 128 7.49 17.74 9.67
C GLN A 128 6.48 17.01 8.76
N PRO A 129 6.39 17.35 7.45
CA PRO A 129 5.74 16.50 6.47
C PRO A 129 6.54 15.21 6.29
N GLY A 130 5.96 14.15 5.72
CA GLY A 130 6.63 12.86 5.64
C GLY A 130 5.67 11.68 5.64
N ASP A 131 5.75 10.95 4.56
CA ASP A 131 4.69 10.05 4.16
C ASP A 131 5.27 8.64 4.28
N LEU A 132 4.50 7.61 3.94
CA LEU A 132 5.14 6.36 3.57
C LEU A 132 6.19 6.64 2.49
N THR A 133 7.37 6.03 2.62
CA THR A 133 8.43 6.18 1.61
C THR A 133 7.84 5.84 0.23
N PRO A 134 8.03 6.67 -0.81
CA PRO A 134 7.43 6.45 -2.12
C PRO A 134 7.67 5.04 -2.69
N SER A 135 8.86 4.49 -2.43
CA SER A 135 9.22 3.09 -2.72
C SER A 135 8.22 2.07 -2.16
N ASN A 136 7.90 2.19 -0.87
CA ASN A 136 7.01 1.29 -0.16
C ASN A 136 5.57 1.43 -0.65
N VAL A 137 5.15 2.64 -1.00
CA VAL A 137 3.86 2.90 -1.66
C VAL A 137 3.79 2.17 -3.01
N CYS A 138 4.82 2.29 -3.85
CA CYS A 138 4.85 1.61 -5.15
C CYS A 138 4.78 0.09 -5.00
N HIS A 139 5.56 -0.50 -4.09
CA HIS A 139 5.52 -1.94 -3.83
C HIS A 139 4.16 -2.42 -3.32
N LEU A 140 3.51 -1.70 -2.41
CA LEU A 140 2.16 -2.00 -1.96
C LEU A 140 1.17 -2.02 -3.13
N LEU A 141 1.23 -1.02 -4.01
CA LEU A 141 0.34 -0.91 -5.18
C LEU A 141 0.59 -2.03 -6.21
N ILE A 142 1.84 -2.46 -6.40
CA ILE A 142 2.16 -3.65 -7.21
C ILE A 142 1.51 -4.90 -6.63
N VAL A 143 1.71 -5.18 -5.34
CA VAL A 143 1.11 -6.36 -4.70
C VAL A 143 -0.42 -6.29 -4.78
N ALA A 144 -1.02 -5.14 -4.46
CA ALA A 144 -2.47 -4.98 -4.47
C ALA A 144 -3.08 -5.10 -5.87
N SER A 145 -2.44 -4.56 -6.91
CA SER A 145 -2.92 -4.66 -8.29
C SER A 145 -2.82 -6.08 -8.83
N ALA A 146 -1.69 -6.78 -8.60
CA ALA A 146 -1.54 -8.20 -8.93
C ALA A 146 -2.62 -9.06 -8.25
N THR A 147 -2.89 -8.76 -6.98
CA THR A 147 -3.92 -9.42 -6.18
C THR A 147 -5.32 -9.19 -6.74
N ALA A 148 -5.70 -7.94 -6.99
CA ALA A 148 -6.99 -7.60 -7.60
C ALA A 148 -7.16 -8.26 -8.98
N ALA A 149 -6.10 -8.28 -9.79
CA ALA A 149 -6.11 -8.91 -11.10
C ALA A 149 -6.35 -10.42 -11.02
N SER A 150 -5.71 -11.10 -10.08
CA SER A 150 -5.87 -12.55 -9.85
C SER A 150 -7.27 -12.95 -9.38
N LEU A 151 -7.99 -12.01 -8.75
CA LEU A 151 -9.40 -12.11 -8.37
C LEU A 151 -10.37 -11.78 -9.52
N ASP A 152 -9.87 -11.49 -10.72
CA ASP A 152 -10.65 -11.02 -11.88
C ASP A 152 -11.42 -9.71 -11.59
N ARG A 153 -10.87 -8.86 -10.72
CA ARG A 153 -11.45 -7.55 -10.35
C ARG A 153 -10.80 -6.46 -11.18
N TYR A 154 -11.16 -6.42 -12.46
CA TYR A 154 -10.65 -5.47 -13.44
C TYR A 154 -10.68 -4.02 -12.96
N ASP A 155 -11.84 -3.52 -12.49
CA ASP A 155 -11.98 -2.11 -12.10
C ASP A 155 -11.04 -1.73 -10.95
N LEU A 156 -10.87 -2.62 -9.97
CA LEU A 156 -9.99 -2.39 -8.84
C LEU A 156 -8.52 -2.44 -9.27
N ALA A 157 -8.14 -3.41 -10.10
CA ALA A 157 -6.78 -3.49 -10.63
C ALA A 157 -6.43 -2.25 -11.49
N ALA A 158 -7.36 -1.80 -12.34
CA ALA A 158 -7.20 -0.61 -13.17
C ALA A 158 -7.08 0.66 -12.31
N TYR A 159 -7.91 0.81 -11.28
CA TYR A 159 -7.81 1.92 -10.33
C TYR A 159 -6.45 1.95 -9.63
N ILE A 160 -6.00 0.81 -9.08
CA ILE A 160 -4.71 0.72 -8.35
C ILE A 160 -3.54 1.03 -9.29
N LEU A 161 -3.54 0.53 -10.52
CA LEU A 161 -2.47 0.84 -11.48
C LEU A 161 -2.49 2.29 -11.97
N THR A 162 -3.67 2.90 -12.05
CA THR A 162 -3.78 4.34 -12.34
C THR A 162 -3.21 5.16 -11.17
N LEU A 163 -3.50 4.75 -9.93
CA LEU A 163 -2.92 5.37 -8.73
C LEU A 163 -1.39 5.22 -8.73
N HIS A 164 -0.87 4.03 -9.02
CA HIS A 164 0.56 3.76 -9.19
C HIS A 164 1.22 4.71 -10.20
N ALA A 165 0.63 4.84 -11.40
CA ALA A 165 1.14 5.76 -12.42
C ALA A 165 1.07 7.23 -11.96
N SER A 166 -0.02 7.65 -11.30
CA SER A 166 -0.20 9.03 -10.83
C SER A 166 0.80 9.45 -9.75
N LEU A 167 1.30 8.48 -8.98
CA LEU A 167 2.31 8.69 -7.94
C LEU A 167 3.76 8.58 -8.48
N GLY A 168 3.94 8.44 -9.80
CA GLY A 168 5.26 8.43 -10.43
C GLY A 168 6.04 7.13 -10.20
N CYS A 169 5.37 6.03 -9.90
CA CYS A 169 6.00 4.73 -9.65
C CYS A 169 6.50 4.01 -10.92
N ASP A 170 6.46 4.64 -12.10
CA ASP A 170 6.84 4.04 -13.39
C ASP A 170 8.34 3.68 -13.52
N GLY A 171 9.18 4.16 -12.60
CA GLY A 171 10.62 3.92 -12.57
C GLY A 171 11.09 2.94 -11.49
N PHE A 172 10.15 2.23 -10.86
CA PHE A 172 10.42 1.16 -9.89
C PHE A 172 10.68 -0.19 -10.56
#